data_AF-A0A2V6WG62-F1
#
_entry.id   AF-A0A2V6WG62-F1
#
_cell.length_a   1.000
_cell.length_b   1.000
_cell.length_c   1.000
_cell.angle_alpha   90.00
_cell.angle_beta   90.00
_cell.angle_gamma   90.00
#
_symmetry.space_group_name_H-M   'P 1'
#
loop_
_entity.id
_entity.type
_entity.pdbx_description
1 polymer ?
#
loop_
_entity_poly.entity_id
_entity_poly.type
_entity_poly.pdbx_seq_one_letter_code
_entity_poly.pdbx_strand_id
1 'polypeptide(L)'
;VALLVMLGLYLFLRHTYVGTAIRAVSQDRDAMALMGANPRTVYLVTSAVGGALAGVAAALLIIQYSVHPFFGAAFGPLTFMICVLGGLGNMVGAFVASFIMSEVISIGGVLWSTEMGYVIAFVFFVVMIFARPGGILGRRT
;
A
#
# COMPACT_ATOMS: atom_id res chain seq x y z
N VAL A 1 -15.29 -3.85 -5.09
CA VAL A 1 -14.03 -4.55 -5.48
C VAL A 1 -12.95 -4.40 -4.41
N ALA A 2 -12.58 -3.19 -4.00
CA ALA A 2 -11.50 -2.96 -3.02
C ALA A 2 -11.65 -3.76 -1.70
N LEU A 3 -12.84 -3.76 -1.07
CA LEU A 3 -13.10 -4.54 0.15
C LEU A 3 -12.94 -6.06 -0.06
N LEU A 4 -13.38 -6.61 -1.19
CA LEU A 4 -13.26 -8.03 -1.47
C LEU A 4 -11.80 -8.44 -1.67
N VAL A 5 -11.04 -7.63 -2.42
CA VAL A 5 -9.61 -7.86 -2.65
C VAL A 5 -8.83 -7.75 -1.34
N MET A 6 -9.15 -6.75 -0.52
CA MET A 6 -8.55 -6.60 0.80
C MET A 6 -8.89 -7.79 1.72
N LEU A 7 -10.15 -8.19 1.80
CA LEU A 7 -10.56 -9.32 2.64
C LEU A 7 -9.89 -10.62 2.16
N GLY A 8 -9.84 -10.83 0.85
CA GLY A 8 -9.17 -11.97 0.23
C GLY A 8 -7.67 -12.02 0.57
N LEU A 9 -6.96 -10.90 0.43
CA LEU A 9 -5.55 -10.83 0.79
C LEU A 9 -5.32 -10.98 2.31
N TYR A 10 -6.20 -10.40 3.13
CA TYR A 10 -6.12 -10.53 4.58
C TYR A 10 -6.30 -11.99 5.03
N LEU A 11 -7.30 -12.69 4.48
CA LEU A 11 -7.52 -14.12 4.74
C LEU A 11 -6.36 -14.95 4.21
N PHE A 12 -5.86 -14.66 3.01
CA PHE A 12 -4.70 -15.33 2.44
C PHE A 12 -3.47 -15.21 3.37
N LEU A 13 -3.18 -14.00 3.84
CA LEU A 13 -2.03 -13.76 4.73
C LEU A 13 -2.21 -14.38 6.12
N ARG A 14 -3.45 -14.45 6.64
CA ARG A 14 -3.70 -14.91 8.02
C ARG A 14 -3.94 -16.42 8.13
N HIS A 15 -4.61 -17.03 7.17
CA HIS A 15 -5.05 -18.44 7.23
C HIS A 15 -4.19 -19.40 6.41
N THR A 16 -3.32 -18.93 5.50
CA THR A 16 -2.49 -19.85 4.70
C THR A 16 -1.09 -20.06 5.31
N TYR A 17 -0.55 -21.26 5.10
CA TYR A 17 0.84 -21.60 5.45
C TYR A 17 1.83 -20.64 4.78
N VAL A 18 1.57 -20.29 3.51
CA VAL A 18 2.38 -19.33 2.75
C VAL A 18 2.33 -17.94 3.38
N GLY A 19 1.15 -17.45 3.79
CA GLY A 19 0.99 -16.17 4.48
C GLY A 19 1.74 -16.10 5.82
N THR A 20 1.83 -17.22 6.53
CA THR A 20 2.61 -17.31 7.77
C THR A 20 4.11 -17.29 7.50
N ALA A 21 4.57 -17.98 6.45
CA ALA A 21 5.97 -17.92 6.00
C ALA A 21 6.38 -16.50 5.56
N ILE A 22 5.50 -15.77 4.87
CA ILE A 22 5.75 -14.37 4.46
C ILE A 22 5.98 -13.48 5.68
N ARG A 23 5.13 -13.59 6.71
CA ARG A 23 5.28 -12.82 7.94
C ARG A 23 6.54 -13.20 8.71
N ALA A 24 6.90 -14.48 8.74
CA ALA A 24 8.13 -14.94 9.38
C ALA A 24 9.40 -14.41 8.67
N VAL A 25 9.44 -14.44 7.32
CA VAL A 25 10.55 -13.89 6.54
C VAL A 25 10.68 -12.37 6.72
N SER A 26 9.58 -11.65 6.97
CA SER A 26 9.62 -10.20 7.23
C SER A 26 10.24 -9.83 8.58
N GLN A 27 10.32 -10.77 9.53
CA GLN A 27 10.99 -10.56 10.81
C GLN A 27 12.49 -10.84 10.73
N ASP A 28 12.85 -12.01 10.20
CA ASP A 28 14.25 -12.38 9.99
C ASP A 28 14.39 -13.34 8.81
N ARG A 29 14.97 -12.82 7.72
CA ARG A 29 15.19 -13.58 6.48
C ARG A 29 16.25 -14.66 6.66
N ASP A 30 17.29 -14.38 7.44
CA ASP A 30 18.44 -15.25 7.59
C ASP A 30 18.08 -16.42 8.52
N ALA A 31 17.35 -16.14 9.60
CA ALA A 31 16.79 -17.19 10.46
C ALA A 31 15.86 -18.12 9.69
N MET A 32 15.00 -17.60 8.80
CA MET A 32 14.10 -18.44 8.00
C MET A 32 14.85 -19.34 7.00
N ALA A 33 15.98 -18.88 6.45
CA ALA A 33 16.82 -19.71 5.57
C ALA A 33 17.45 -20.89 6.33
N LEU A 34 17.80 -20.69 7.61
CA LEU A 34 18.33 -21.74 8.49
C LEU A 34 17.27 -22.77 8.92
N MET A 35 16.00 -22.37 8.94
CA MET A 35 14.86 -23.25 9.29
C MET A 35 14.37 -24.11 8.11
N GLY A 36 15.12 -24.16 7.00
CA GLY A 36 14.81 -25.00 5.84
C GLY A 36 13.74 -24.45 4.89
N ALA A 37 13.22 -23.24 5.15
CA ALA A 37 12.32 -22.55 4.24
C ALA A 37 13.12 -21.85 3.14
N ASN A 38 12.70 -21.97 1.88
CA ASN A 38 13.37 -21.29 0.76
C ASN A 38 12.89 -19.82 0.64
N PRO A 39 13.70 -18.82 1.01
CA PRO A 39 13.27 -17.41 0.96
C PRO A 39 13.00 -16.94 -0.48
N ARG A 40 13.60 -17.61 -1.47
CA ARG A 40 13.41 -17.30 -2.89
C ARG A 40 11.98 -17.61 -3.34
N THR A 41 11.41 -18.73 -2.89
CA THR A 41 10.01 -19.08 -3.18
C THR A 41 9.06 -18.10 -2.52
N VAL A 42 9.32 -17.73 -1.26
CA VAL A 42 8.52 -16.72 -0.55
C VAL A 42 8.54 -15.39 -1.30
N TYR A 43 9.73 -14.94 -1.74
CA TYR A 43 9.88 -13.72 -2.54
C TYR A 43 9.14 -13.77 -3.88
N LEU A 44 9.20 -14.89 -4.60
CA LEU A 44 8.48 -15.06 -5.86
C LEU A 44 6.97 -14.98 -5.65
N VAL A 45 6.46 -15.63 -4.59
CA VAL A 45 5.03 -15.59 -4.28
C VAL A 45 4.58 -14.20 -3.84
N THR A 46 5.35 -13.51 -2.97
CA THR A 46 4.99 -12.14 -2.55
C THR A 46 5.00 -11.17 -3.73
N SER A 47 5.99 -11.27 -4.62
CA SER A 47 6.08 -10.46 -5.83
C SER A 47 4.92 -10.77 -6.80
N ALA A 48 4.60 -12.05 -7.02
CA ALA A 48 3.47 -12.44 -7.86
C ALA A 48 2.13 -11.93 -7.32
N VAL A 49 1.90 -12.04 -6.01
CA VAL A 49 0.68 -11.51 -5.36
C VAL A 49 0.63 -9.99 -5.45
N GLY A 50 1.75 -9.30 -5.17
CA GLY A 50 1.84 -7.83 -5.31
C GLY A 50 1.58 -7.36 -6.74
N GLY A 51 2.19 -8.03 -7.73
CA GLY A 51 1.97 -7.75 -9.14
C GLY A 51 0.53 -8.00 -9.59
N ALA A 52 -0.10 -9.08 -9.12
CA ALA A 52 -1.50 -9.35 -9.39
C ALA A 52 -2.42 -8.25 -8.82
N LEU A 53 -2.16 -7.79 -7.60
CA LEU A 53 -2.91 -6.69 -6.98
C LEU A 53 -2.70 -5.37 -7.71
N ALA A 54 -1.46 -5.06 -8.12
CA ALA A 54 -1.16 -3.89 -8.93
C ALA A 54 -1.87 -3.94 -10.30
N GLY A 55 -1.94 -5.12 -10.93
CA GLY A 55 -2.68 -5.33 -12.16
C GLY A 55 -4.19 -5.08 -12.01
N VAL A 56 -4.80 -5.59 -10.93
CA VAL A 56 -6.22 -5.32 -10.62
C VAL A 56 -6.46 -3.83 -10.39
N ALA A 57 -5.57 -3.15 -9.66
CA ALA A 57 -5.67 -1.70 -9.45
C ALA A 57 -5.56 -0.91 -10.76
N ALA A 58 -4.59 -1.25 -11.62
CA ALA A 58 -4.41 -0.61 -12.91
C ALA A 58 -5.61 -0.82 -13.85
N ALA A 59 -6.15 -2.05 -13.89
CA ALA A 59 -7.33 -2.36 -14.70
C ALA A 59 -8.56 -1.52 -14.29
N LEU A 60 -8.71 -1.23 -12.98
CA LEU A 60 -9.77 -0.35 -12.48
C LEU A 60 -9.51 1.13 -12.81
N LEU A 61 -8.25 1.57 -12.78
CA LEU A 61 -7.89 2.97 -13.08
C LEU A 61 -8.11 3.35 -14.54
N ILE A 62 -7.83 2.45 -15.49
CA ILE A 62 -7.95 2.71 -16.93
C ILE A 62 -9.40 3.00 -17.35
N ILE A 63 -10.38 2.53 -16.60
CA ILE A 63 -11.81 2.79 -16.87
C ILE A 63 -12.16 4.26 -16.55
N GLN A 64 -11.49 4.88 -15.58
CA GLN A 64 -11.74 6.27 -15.19
C GLN A 64 -10.80 7.28 -15.86
N TYR A 65 -9.56 6.90 -16.14
CA TYR A 65 -8.54 7.82 -16.61
C TYR A 65 -8.01 7.45 -17.98
N SER A 66 -7.85 8.46 -18.84
CA SER A 66 -7.19 8.32 -20.13
C SER A 66 -5.72 8.00 -19.96
N VAL A 67 -5.27 6.94 -20.64
CA VAL A 67 -3.88 6.46 -20.55
C VAL A 67 -2.96 7.39 -21.33
N HIS A 68 -2.02 8.00 -20.64
CA HIS A 68 -0.97 8.83 -21.22
C HIS A 68 0.42 8.36 -20.75
N PRO A 69 1.50 8.60 -21.51
CA PRO A 69 2.84 8.12 -21.16
C PRO A 69 3.34 8.57 -19.77
N PHE A 70 2.91 9.76 -19.32
CA PHE A 70 3.28 10.33 -18.03
C PHE A 70 2.36 9.93 -16.88
N PHE A 71 1.34 9.10 -17.12
CA PHE A 71 0.34 8.73 -16.14
C PHE A 71 0.99 8.14 -14.87
N GLY A 72 1.92 7.20 -15.02
CA GLY A 72 2.58 6.55 -13.88
C GLY A 72 3.42 7.48 -13.00
N ALA A 73 3.94 8.58 -13.54
CA ALA A 73 4.83 9.49 -12.81
C ALA A 73 4.11 10.22 -11.66
N ALA A 74 2.81 10.51 -11.82
CA ALA A 74 2.02 11.16 -10.78
C ALA A 74 1.56 10.17 -9.67
N PHE A 75 1.27 8.92 -10.03
CA PHE A 75 0.76 7.93 -9.07
C PHE A 75 1.84 7.31 -8.18
N GLY A 76 3.10 7.25 -8.63
CA GLY A 76 4.20 6.70 -7.84
C GLY A 76 4.36 7.38 -6.48
N PRO A 77 4.57 8.71 -6.43
CA PRO A 77 4.68 9.45 -5.17
C PRO A 77 3.44 9.31 -4.29
N LEU A 78 2.23 9.35 -4.87
CA LEU A 78 0.97 9.22 -4.11
C LEU A 78 0.84 7.85 -3.44
N THR A 79 1.15 6.80 -4.17
CA THR A 79 1.11 5.43 -3.63
C THR A 79 2.14 5.27 -2.51
N PHE A 80 3.34 5.84 -2.69
CA PHE A 80 4.37 5.84 -1.65
C PHE A 80 3.91 6.58 -0.40
N MET A 81 3.36 7.79 -0.53
CA MET A 81 2.82 8.56 0.58
C MET A 81 1.77 7.77 1.37
N ILE A 82 0.80 7.16 0.67
CA ILE A 82 -0.25 6.34 1.28
C ILE A 82 0.34 5.14 2.04
N CYS A 83 1.30 4.42 1.45
CA CYS A 83 1.93 3.25 2.08
C CYS A 83 2.70 3.62 3.34
N VAL A 84 3.46 4.72 3.31
CA VAL A 84 4.22 5.21 4.48
C VAL A 84 3.27 5.70 5.58
N LEU A 85 2.23 6.45 5.21
CA LEU A 85 1.22 6.95 6.13
C LEU A 85 0.44 5.83 6.82
N GLY A 86 0.16 4.75 6.10
CA GLY A 86 -0.46 3.54 6.66
C GLY A 86 0.44 2.72 7.58
N GLY A 87 1.76 2.89 7.46
CA GLY A 87 2.78 2.11 8.15
C GLY A 87 3.23 0.88 7.35
N LEU A 88 4.54 0.79 7.08
CA LEU A 88 5.15 -0.33 6.34
C LEU A 88 4.90 -1.66 7.09
N GLY A 89 4.15 -2.57 6.49
CA GLY A 89 3.79 -3.86 7.07
C GLY A 89 2.42 -3.93 7.76
N ASN A 90 1.72 -2.81 7.93
CA ASN A 90 0.33 -2.82 8.40
C ASN A 90 -0.67 -2.66 7.25
N MET A 91 -1.19 -3.79 6.76
CA MET A 91 -2.17 -3.81 5.67
C MET A 91 -3.46 -3.04 6.01
N VAL A 92 -3.94 -3.09 7.26
CA VAL A 92 -5.16 -2.37 7.68
C VAL A 92 -4.89 -0.87 7.74
N GLY A 93 -3.71 -0.48 8.23
CA GLY A 93 -3.27 0.92 8.24
C GLY A 93 -3.17 1.51 6.84
N ALA A 94 -2.61 0.77 5.88
CA ALA A 94 -2.51 1.19 4.48
C ALA A 94 -3.89 1.43 3.82
N PHE A 95 -4.89 0.61 4.13
CA PHE A 95 -6.24 0.80 3.59
C PHE A 95 -6.95 2.02 4.18
N VAL A 96 -6.81 2.25 5.49
CA VAL A 96 -7.37 3.45 6.13
C VAL A 96 -6.66 4.71 5.62
N ALA A 97 -5.34 4.64 5.46
CA ALA A 97 -4.53 5.71 4.89
C ALA A 97 -4.93 6.06 3.45
N SER A 98 -5.19 5.07 2.60
CA SER A 98 -5.59 5.32 1.20
C SER A 98 -6.94 6.01 1.13
N PHE A 99 -7.88 5.64 2.00
CA PHE A 99 -9.19 6.28 2.09
C PHE A 99 -9.07 7.74 2.53
N ILE A 100 -8.32 8.01 3.61
CA ILE A 100 -8.11 9.36 4.12
C ILE A 100 -7.41 10.25 3.07
N MET A 101 -6.33 9.75 2.46
CA MET A 101 -5.61 10.49 1.43
C MET A 101 -6.49 10.77 0.21
N SER A 102 -7.31 9.80 -0.22
CA SER A 102 -8.25 9.99 -1.32
C SER A 102 -9.24 11.11 -1.02
N GLU A 103 -9.81 11.15 0.18
CA GLU A 103 -10.73 12.22 0.59
C GLU A 103 -10.04 13.58 0.63
N VAL A 104 -8.81 13.66 1.17
CA VAL A 104 -8.03 14.90 1.19
C VAL A 104 -7.75 15.41 -0.23
N ILE A 105 -7.39 14.52 -1.15
CA ILE A 105 -7.16 14.88 -2.56
C ILE A 105 -8.46 15.34 -3.23
N SER A 106 -9.56 14.64 -2.98
CA SER A 106 -10.88 14.97 -3.57
C SER A 106 -11.39 16.33 -3.09
N ILE A 107 -11.35 16.58 -1.77
CA ILE A 107 -11.78 17.85 -1.18
C ILE A 107 -10.87 19.00 -1.62
N GLY A 108 -9.55 18.79 -1.61
CA GLY A 108 -8.58 19.79 -2.07
C GLY A 108 -8.71 20.10 -3.57
N GLY A 109 -9.07 19.10 -4.38
CA GLY A 109 -9.31 19.25 -5.81
C GLY A 109 -10.57 20.06 -6.14
N VAL A 110 -11.65 19.89 -5.36
CA VAL A 110 -12.93 20.59 -5.57
C VAL A 110 -12.87 22.06 -5.15
N LEU A 111 -12.12 22.39 -4.10
CA LEU A 111 -12.09 23.75 -3.53
C LEU A 111 -11.20 24.74 -4.30
N TRP A 112 -10.10 24.30 -4.92
CA TRP A 112 -9.12 25.19 -5.58
C TRP A 112 -8.76 24.75 -7.00
N SER A 113 -8.13 23.58 -7.16
CA SER A 113 -7.81 22.94 -8.45
C SER A 113 -7.22 21.55 -8.21
N THR A 114 -7.30 20.66 -9.21
CA THR A 114 -6.75 19.29 -9.13
C THR A 114 -5.26 19.27 -8.78
N GLU A 115 -4.48 20.22 -9.32
CA GLU A 115 -3.04 20.34 -9.03
C GLU A 115 -2.77 20.74 -7.58
N MET A 116 -3.55 21.68 -7.04
CA MET A 116 -3.47 22.09 -5.63
C MET A 116 -3.87 20.95 -4.69
N GLY A 117 -4.81 20.09 -5.10
CA GLY A 117 -5.18 18.89 -4.34
C GLY A 117 -4.00 17.97 -4.05
N TYR A 118 -3.11 17.76 -5.03
CA TYR A 118 -1.89 16.96 -4.83
C TYR A 118 -0.88 17.64 -3.89
N VAL A 119 -0.74 18.97 -3.98
CA VAL A 119 0.14 19.74 -3.08
C VAL A 119 -0.37 19.66 -1.64
N ILE A 120 -1.68 19.82 -1.42
CA ILE A 120 -2.31 19.70 -0.11
C ILE A 120 -2.10 18.30 0.47
N ALA A 121 -2.27 17.25 -0.34
CA ALA A 121 -2.01 15.88 0.09
C ALA A 121 -0.53 15.67 0.50
N PHE A 122 0.40 16.28 -0.23
CA PHE A 122 1.83 16.22 0.10
C PHE A 122 2.12 16.93 1.44
N VAL A 123 1.58 18.13 1.63
CA VAL A 123 1.72 18.88 2.89
C VAL A 123 1.10 18.10 4.05
N PHE A 124 -0.09 17.53 3.87
CA PHE A 124 -0.75 16.70 4.86
C PHE A 124 0.12 15.49 5.25
N PHE A 125 0.70 14.81 4.26
CA PHE A 125 1.63 13.72 4.48
C PHE A 125 2.85 14.14 5.33
N VAL A 126 3.49 15.27 5.00
CA VAL A 126 4.64 15.79 5.77
C VAL A 126 4.22 16.08 7.21
N VAL A 127 3.15 16.84 7.41
CA VAL A 127 2.63 17.17 8.76
C VAL A 127 2.34 15.91 9.56
N MET A 128 1.75 14.90 8.91
CA MET A 128 1.40 13.66 9.58
C MET A 128 2.62 12.83 9.99
N ILE A 129 3.67 12.78 9.17
CA ILE A 129 4.93 12.13 9.56
C ILE A 129 5.53 12.79 10.79
N PHE A 130 5.52 14.13 10.86
CA PHE A 130 6.01 14.84 12.04
C PHE A 130 5.19 14.54 13.30
N ALA A 131 3.86 14.40 13.15
CA ALA A 131 2.98 14.06 14.27
C ALA A 131 3.06 12.59 14.70
N ARG A 132 3.20 11.65 13.75
CA ARG A 132 3.23 10.20 13.97
C ARG A 132 4.14 9.49 12.95
N PRO A 133 5.46 9.35 13.22
CA PRO A 133 6.41 8.75 12.29
C PRO A 133 6.20 7.25 12.05
N GLY A 134 5.39 6.56 12.87
CA GLY A 134 5.05 5.14 12.72
C GLY A 134 3.80 4.85 11.88
N GLY A 135 3.14 5.87 11.31
CA GLY A 135 1.87 5.73 10.58
C GLY A 135 0.62 5.67 11.47
N ILE A 136 -0.58 5.64 10.86
CA ILE A 136 -1.89 5.72 11.57
C ILE A 136 -2.04 4.61 12.61
N LEU A 137 -1.71 3.37 12.23
CA LEU A 137 -1.85 2.17 13.06
C LEU A 137 -0.48 1.50 13.29
N GLY A 138 0.58 2.29 13.49
CA GLY A 138 1.92 1.76 13.77
C GLY A 138 1.90 0.84 15.00
N ARG A 139 2.05 -0.47 14.78
CA ARG A 139 2.18 -1.45 15.85
C ARG A 139 3.66 -1.49 16.23
N ARG A 140 3.98 -1.06 17.45
CA ARG A 140 5.30 -1.27 18.06
C ARG A 140 5.42 -2.76 18.38
N THR A 141 6.19 -3.48 17.58
CA THR A 141 6.71 -4.81 17.92
C THR A 141 8.16 -4.83 17.52
#